data_AF-A0A4Y2JIM9-F1
#
_entry.id   AF-A0A4Y2JIM9-F1
#
_cell.length_a   1.000
_cell.length_b   1.000
_cell.length_c   1.000
_cell.angle_alpha   90.00
_cell.angle_beta   90.00
_cell.angle_gamma   90.00
#
_symmetry.space_group_name_H-M   'P 1'
#
loop_
_entity.id
_entity.type
_entity.pdbx_description
1 polymer ?
#
loop_
_entity_poly.entity_id
_entity_poly.type
_entity_poly.pdbx_seq_one_letter_code
_entity_poly.pdbx_strand_id
1 'polypeptide(L)'
;MLKPGSRLHFLRQNQKDLRIELYGGLLDALECRVHNENIRTGKLIILPSSFQGSPRHMQQNYKDAMAVVRKFRKPDLFLTFTCNPSWSEILNSMEGVQRPEDRPGIIVRVFNMKLKELLEDI
;
A
#
# COMPACT_ATOMS: atom_id res chain seq x y z
N MET A 1 14.58 8.57 10.26
CA MET A 1 14.17 7.95 8.98
C MET A 1 15.44 7.64 8.18
N LEU A 2 15.89 6.38 8.14
CA LEU A 2 17.13 6.00 7.43
C LEU A 2 16.90 5.97 5.91
N LYS A 3 17.82 6.55 5.14
CA LYS A 3 17.75 6.62 3.67
C LYS A 3 17.64 5.20 3.06
N PRO A 4 16.89 5.00 1.96
CA PRO A 4 16.66 3.68 1.35
C PRO A 4 17.93 2.89 1.04
N GLY A 5 18.99 3.57 0.57
CA GLY A 5 20.29 2.96 0.25
C GLY A 5 21.04 2.40 1.46
N SER A 6 20.99 3.10 2.60
CA SER A 6 21.63 2.66 3.85
C SER A 6 20.96 1.39 4.40
N ARG A 7 19.64 1.27 4.22
CA ARG A 7 18.85 0.11 4.64
C ARG A 7 19.14 -1.13 3.81
N LEU A 8 19.31 -1.00 2.49
CA LEU A 8 19.68 -2.12 1.63
C LEU A 8 21.09 -2.64 1.91
N HIS A 9 22.04 -1.74 2.18
CA HIS A 9 23.39 -2.14 2.60
C HIS A 9 23.34 -2.94 3.90
N PHE A 10 22.60 -2.45 4.90
CA PHE A 10 22.41 -3.19 6.16
C PHE A 10 21.80 -4.57 5.93
N LEU A 11 20.73 -4.67 5.13
CA LEU A 11 20.08 -5.95 4.82
C LEU A 11 21.03 -6.91 4.09
N ARG A 12 21.88 -6.42 3.20
CA ARG A 12 22.88 -7.21 2.46
C ARG A 12 23.95 -7.82 3.38
N GLN A 13 24.36 -7.08 4.40
CA GLN A 13 25.41 -7.49 5.34
C GLN A 13 24.87 -8.40 6.46
N ASN A 14 23.64 -8.16 6.92
CA ASN A 14 23.05 -8.86 8.06
C ASN A 14 22.06 -9.96 7.63
N GLN A 15 22.26 -10.58 6.46
CA GLN A 15 21.40 -11.66 5.96
C GLN A 15 21.32 -12.84 6.95
N LYS A 16 22.43 -13.21 7.62
CA LYS A 16 22.45 -14.35 8.56
C LYS A 16 21.51 -14.16 9.76
N ASP A 17 21.40 -12.94 10.27
CA ASP A 17 20.58 -12.62 11.44
C ASP A 17 19.08 -12.52 11.11
N LEU A 18 18.72 -12.45 9.82
CA LEU A 18 17.34 -12.29 9.34
C LEU A 18 16.55 -13.62 9.32
N ARG A 19 16.93 -14.63 10.12
CA ARG A 19 16.31 -15.97 10.16
C ARG A 19 16.17 -16.60 8.77
N ILE A 20 17.24 -16.55 7.98
CA ILE A 20 17.24 -17.13 6.63
C ILE A 20 17.18 -18.67 6.65
N GLU A 21 17.46 -19.31 7.79
CA GLU A 21 17.40 -20.76 7.97
C GLU A 21 16.04 -21.38 7.61
N LEU A 22 14.93 -20.64 7.76
CA LEU A 22 13.60 -21.08 7.33
C LEU A 22 13.45 -21.20 5.78
N TYR A 23 14.41 -20.65 5.03
CA TYR A 23 14.37 -20.54 3.57
C TYR A 23 15.40 -21.42 2.85
N GLY A 24 16.08 -22.34 3.55
CA GLY A 24 17.05 -23.27 2.96
C GLY A 24 16.50 -23.97 1.72
N GLY A 25 15.30 -24.56 1.81
CA GLY A 25 14.69 -25.25 0.66
C GLY A 25 14.31 -24.34 -0.53
N LEU A 26 14.10 -23.04 -0.30
CA LEU A 26 13.88 -22.07 -1.39
C LEU A 26 15.22 -21.70 -2.06
N LEU A 27 16.29 -21.57 -1.27
CA LEU A 27 17.63 -21.32 -1.79
C LEU A 27 18.10 -22.51 -2.64
N ASP A 28 17.94 -23.73 -2.15
CA ASP A 28 18.31 -24.95 -2.85
C ASP A 28 17.58 -25.07 -4.20
N ALA A 29 16.26 -24.82 -4.21
CA ALA A 29 15.46 -24.87 -5.44
C ALA A 29 15.88 -23.79 -6.46
N LEU A 30 16.31 -22.62 -6.01
CA LEU A 30 16.82 -21.55 -6.87
C LEU A 30 18.22 -21.86 -7.39
N GLU A 31 19.10 -22.41 -6.55
CA GLU A 31 20.44 -22.85 -6.97
C GLU A 31 20.36 -23.94 -8.04
N CYS A 32 19.46 -24.92 -7.89
CA CYS A 32 19.20 -25.93 -8.92
C CYS A 32 18.75 -25.31 -10.26
N ARG A 33 17.87 -24.30 -10.23
CA ARG A 33 17.43 -23.61 -11.46
C ARG A 33 18.56 -22.83 -12.12
N VAL A 34 19.36 -22.12 -11.32
CA VAL A 34 20.51 -21.35 -11.81
C VAL A 34 21.55 -22.25 -12.47
N HIS A 35 21.81 -23.43 -11.88
CA HIS A 35 22.71 -24.42 -12.46
C HIS A 35 22.17 -24.97 -13.80
N ASN A 36 20.87 -25.25 -13.86
CA ASN A 36 20.23 -25.78 -15.08
C ASN A 36 20.16 -24.75 -16.23
N GLU A 37 20.06 -23.46 -15.92
CA GLU A 37 19.89 -22.38 -16.92
C GLU A 37 21.19 -21.60 -17.24
N ASN A 38 22.34 -21.98 -16.64
CA ASN A 38 23.66 -21.32 -16.82
C ASN A 38 23.64 -19.79 -16.59
N ILE A 39 22.79 -19.30 -15.69
CA ILE A 39 22.62 -17.87 -15.42
C ILE A 39 23.71 -17.38 -14.45
N ARG A 40 24.52 -16.41 -14.87
CA ARG A 40 25.46 -15.71 -13.96
C ARG A 40 24.69 -14.84 -12.97
N THR A 41 24.48 -15.35 -11.76
CA THR A 41 23.65 -14.67 -10.76
C THR A 41 24.52 -13.85 -9.79
N GLY A 42 24.09 -12.61 -9.48
CA GLY A 42 24.68 -11.81 -8.40
C GLY A 42 24.38 -12.39 -7.01
N LYS A 43 24.79 -11.72 -5.93
CA LYS A 43 24.45 -12.15 -4.56
C LYS A 43 22.94 -12.10 -4.35
N LEU A 44 22.31 -13.26 -4.11
CA LEU A 44 20.90 -13.34 -3.76
C LEU A 44 20.69 -12.70 -2.37
N ILE A 45 19.79 -11.71 -2.30
CA ILE A 45 19.44 -11.02 -1.06
C ILE A 45 17.94 -11.17 -0.84
N ILE A 46 17.58 -11.77 0.29
CA ILE A 46 16.20 -11.89 0.72
C ILE A 46 15.82 -10.59 1.43
N LEU A 47 14.89 -9.85 0.82
CA LEU A 47 14.29 -8.68 1.47
C LEU A 47 13.21 -9.12 2.47
N PRO A 48 13.27 -8.66 3.74
CA PRO A 48 12.25 -8.96 4.73
C PRO A 48 10.93 -8.25 4.42
N SER A 49 9.82 -8.72 5.01
CA SER A 49 8.49 -8.09 4.87
C SER A 49 8.42 -6.65 5.37
N SER A 50 9.35 -6.23 6.23
CA SER A 50 9.47 -4.84 6.68
C SER A 50 9.96 -3.88 5.58
N PHE A 51 10.52 -4.40 4.47
CA PHE A 51 10.93 -3.60 3.33
C PHE A 51 9.72 -3.32 2.42
N GLN A 52 9.22 -2.09 2.46
CA GLN A 52 8.09 -1.65 1.65
C GLN A 52 8.33 -1.88 0.15
N GLY A 53 7.31 -2.36 -0.55
CA GLY A 53 7.37 -2.69 -1.98
C GLY A 53 8.03 -4.03 -2.32
N SER A 54 8.62 -4.75 -1.35
CA SER A 54 9.11 -6.12 -1.61
C SER A 54 7.95 -7.10 -1.84
N PRO A 55 8.15 -8.19 -2.58
CA PRO A 55 7.15 -9.26 -2.72
C PRO A 55 6.66 -9.79 -1.37
N ARG A 56 7.55 -9.89 -0.37
CA ARG A 56 7.21 -10.31 1.00
C ARG A 56 6.36 -9.30 1.74
N HIS A 57 6.62 -8.00 1.56
CA HIS A 57 5.77 -6.96 2.11
C HIS A 57 4.35 -7.06 1.56
N MET A 58 4.20 -7.24 0.24
CA MET A 58 2.88 -7.41 -0.38
C MET A 58 2.17 -8.69 0.09
N GLN A 59 2.88 -9.81 0.20
CA GLN A 59 2.32 -11.06 0.75
C GLN A 59 1.87 -10.91 2.21
N GLN A 60 2.64 -10.19 3.02
CA GLN A 60 2.26 -9.92 4.42
C GLN A 60 0.99 -9.07 4.47
N ASN A 61 0.93 -7.97 3.72
CA ASN A 61 -0.26 -7.11 3.65
C ASN A 61 -1.50 -7.89 3.20
N TYR A 62 -1.34 -8.82 2.24
CA TYR A 62 -2.44 -9.71 1.82
C TYR A 62 -2.90 -10.63 2.95
N LYS A 63 -1.97 -11.29 3.65
CA LYS A 63 -2.31 -12.16 4.79
C LYS A 63 -3.01 -11.39 5.91
N ASP A 64 -2.55 -10.18 6.20
CA ASP A 64 -3.15 -9.31 7.21
C ASP A 64 -4.58 -8.90 6.80
N ALA A 65 -4.78 -8.52 5.52
CA ALA A 65 -6.11 -8.23 4.99
C ALA A 65 -7.03 -9.46 5.06
N MET A 66 -6.54 -10.66 4.73
CA MET A 66 -7.32 -11.90 4.85
C MET A 66 -7.66 -12.24 6.30
N ALA A 67 -6.80 -11.91 7.26
CA ALA A 67 -7.11 -12.06 8.69
C ALA A 67 -8.25 -11.13 9.12
N VAL A 68 -8.26 -9.89 8.62
CA VAL A 68 -9.37 -8.94 8.82
C VAL A 68 -10.65 -9.50 8.21
N VAL A 69 -10.63 -9.96 6.96
CA VAL A 69 -11.80 -10.56 6.28
C VAL A 69 -12.30 -11.80 7.01
N ARG A 70 -11.41 -12.64 7.56
CA ARG A 70 -11.82 -13.81 8.34
C ARG A 70 -12.56 -13.41 9.62
N LYS A 71 -12.14 -12.33 10.27
CA LYS A 71 -12.73 -11.84 11.52
C LYS A 71 -14.04 -11.07 11.30
N PHE A 72 -14.05 -10.16 10.33
CA PHE A 72 -15.14 -9.21 10.10
C PHE A 72 -16.02 -9.55 8.90
N ARG A 73 -15.80 -10.72 8.29
CA ARG A 73 -16.37 -11.14 7.00
C ARG A 73 -15.85 -10.29 5.84
N LYS A 74 -16.20 -10.73 4.62
CA LYS A 74 -15.89 -9.98 3.40
C LYS A 74 -16.74 -8.69 3.38
N PRO A 75 -16.21 -7.57 2.88
CA PRO A 75 -17.04 -6.41 2.60
C PRO A 75 -18.08 -6.78 1.52
N ASP A 76 -19.31 -6.34 1.72
CA ASP A 76 -20.38 -6.53 0.74
C ASP A 76 -20.33 -5.49 -0.38
N LEU A 77 -19.78 -4.30 -0.09
CA LEU A 77 -19.71 -3.18 -1.02
C LEU A 77 -18.35 -2.47 -0.94
N PHE A 78 -17.83 -2.07 -2.09
CA PHE A 78 -16.66 -1.20 -2.21
C PHE A 78 -17.07 0.04 -3.01
N LEU A 79 -17.26 1.16 -2.32
CA LEU A 79 -17.67 2.43 -2.94
C LEU A 79 -16.51 3.40 -3.06
N THR A 80 -16.44 4.06 -4.21
CA THR A 80 -15.61 5.24 -4.40
C THR A 80 -16.55 6.45 -4.46
N PHE A 81 -16.40 7.37 -3.50
CA PHE A 81 -17.14 8.64 -3.49
C PHE A 81 -16.20 9.77 -3.90
N THR A 82 -16.55 10.46 -5.00
CA THR A 82 -15.72 11.51 -5.59
C THR A 82 -16.41 12.86 -5.40
N CYS A 83 -15.64 13.87 -5.00
CA CYS A 83 -16.15 15.23 -4.88
C CYS A 83 -16.52 15.82 -6.25
N ASN A 84 -17.65 16.53 -6.34
CA ASN A 84 -18.02 17.31 -7.50
C ASN A 84 -17.94 18.81 -7.18
N PRO A 85 -16.99 19.58 -7.78
CA PRO A 85 -16.88 21.02 -7.56
C PRO A 85 -18.13 21.82 -7.95
N SER A 86 -18.99 21.27 -8.79
CA SER A 86 -20.24 21.90 -9.26
C SER A 86 -21.42 21.70 -8.31
N TRP A 87 -21.24 21.10 -7.13
CA TRP A 87 -22.30 21.03 -6.13
C TRP A 87 -22.77 22.44 -5.73
N SER A 88 -24.09 22.60 -5.62
CA SER A 88 -24.71 23.89 -5.28
C SER A 88 -24.19 24.47 -3.97
N GLU A 89 -23.93 23.64 -2.98
CA GLU A 89 -23.41 24.03 -1.67
C GLU A 89 -22.01 24.64 -1.77
N ILE A 90 -21.20 24.17 -2.73
CA ILE A 90 -19.89 24.75 -3.03
C ILE A 90 -20.08 26.08 -3.75
N LEU A 91 -20.84 26.10 -4.84
CA LEU A 91 -21.03 27.29 -5.68
C LEU A 91 -21.70 28.45 -4.92
N ASN A 92 -22.70 28.15 -4.07
CA ASN A 92 -23.39 29.14 -3.25
C ASN A 92 -22.50 29.73 -2.15
N SER A 93 -21.40 29.06 -1.80
CA SER A 93 -20.42 29.54 -0.82
C SER A 93 -19.28 30.33 -1.45
N MET A 94 -19.28 30.50 -2.78
CA MET A 94 -18.29 31.29 -3.50
C MET A 94 -18.72 32.75 -3.57
N GLU A 95 -17.74 33.65 -3.46
CA GLU A 95 -17.96 35.10 -3.52
C GLU A 95 -17.29 35.66 -4.77
N GLY A 96 -18.06 36.36 -5.60
CA GLY A 96 -17.56 37.00 -6.82
C GLY A 96 -17.03 36.00 -7.85
N VAL A 97 -15.76 36.15 -8.22
CA VAL A 97 -15.11 35.39 -9.32
C VAL A 97 -14.23 34.24 -8.78
N GLN A 98 -14.38 33.89 -7.51
CA GLN A 98 -13.61 32.80 -6.91
C GLN A 98 -14.01 31.45 -7.49
N ARG A 99 -13.02 30.59 -7.74
CA ARG A 99 -13.26 29.24 -8.19
C ARG A 99 -13.21 28.27 -7.00
N PRO A 100 -13.88 27.11 -7.08
CA PRO A 100 -13.83 26.11 -6.03
C PRO A 100 -12.40 25.73 -5.60
N GLU A 101 -11.48 25.67 -6.56
CA GLU A 101 -10.08 25.29 -6.29
C GLU A 101 -9.36 26.31 -5.39
N ASP A 102 -9.83 27.56 -5.34
CA ASP A 102 -9.27 28.61 -4.50
C ASP A 102 -9.70 28.49 -3.03
N ARG A 103 -10.78 27.74 -2.74
CA ARG A 103 -11.31 27.52 -1.39
C ARG A 103 -11.43 26.02 -1.05
N PRO A 104 -10.31 25.29 -0.92
CA PRO A 104 -10.33 23.85 -0.64
C PRO A 104 -11.03 23.51 0.69
N GLY A 105 -11.03 24.43 1.66
CA GLY A 105 -11.76 24.24 2.92
C GLY A 105 -13.27 24.08 2.74
N ILE A 106 -13.88 24.80 1.78
CA ILE A 106 -15.31 24.66 1.46
C ILE A 106 -15.55 23.30 0.81
N ILE A 107 -14.73 22.93 -0.18
CA ILE A 107 -14.83 21.65 -0.89
C ILE A 107 -14.77 20.49 0.11
N VAL A 108 -13.80 20.48 1.02
CA VAL A 108 -13.63 19.40 2.02
C VAL A 108 -14.84 19.32 2.95
N ARG A 109 -15.40 20.47 3.37
CA ARG A 109 -16.58 20.49 4.24
C ARG A 109 -17.82 19.96 3.52
N VAL A 110 -18.08 20.40 2.29
CA VAL A 110 -19.22 19.89 1.49
C VAL A 110 -19.05 18.41 1.17
N PHE A 111 -17.85 17.98 0.78
CA PHE A 111 -17.55 16.56 0.58
C PHE A 111 -17.85 15.72 1.82
N ASN A 112 -17.44 16.17 3.01
CA ASN A 112 -17.73 15.46 4.25
C ASN A 112 -19.23 15.44 4.59
N MET A 113 -19.98 16.52 4.28
CA MET A 113 -21.43 16.53 4.46
C MET A 113 -22.11 15.52 3.53
N LYS A 114 -21.76 15.52 2.23
CA LYS A 114 -22.29 14.56 1.25
C LYS A 114 -21.89 13.12 1.52
N LEU A 115 -20.67 12.90 2.02
CA LEU A 115 -20.22 11.57 2.42
C LEU A 115 -21.03 11.05 3.61
N LYS A 116 -21.35 11.90 4.59
CA LYS A 116 -22.20 11.51 5.72
C LYS A 116 -23.62 11.18 5.27
N GLU A 117 -24.21 12.01 4.41
CA GLU A 117 -25.51 11.76 3.79
C GLU A 117 -25.53 10.39 3.10
N LEU A 118 -24.53 10.09 2.27
CA LEU A 118 -24.38 8.77 1.62
C LEU A 118 -24.26 7.62 2.63
N LEU A 119 -23.55 7.82 3.74
CA LEU A 119 -23.39 6.79 4.78
C LEU A 119 -24.64 6.59 5.64
N GLU A 120 -25.52 7.59 5.73
CA GLU A 120 -26.83 7.47 6.40
C GLU A 120 -27.86 6.77 5.52
N ASP A 121 -27.74 6.91 4.20
CA ASP A 121 -28.62 6.27 3.21
C ASP A 121 -28.33 4.78 2.98
N ILE A 122 -27.13 4.30 3.34
CA ILE A 122 -26.67 2.91 3.16
C ILE A 122 -26.88 2.10 4.45
#